data_AF-W1XGE5-F1
#
_entry.id   AF-W1XGE5-F1
#
_cell.length_a   1.000
_cell.length_b   1.000
_cell.length_c   1.000
_cell.angle_alpha   90.00
_cell.angle_beta   90.00
_cell.angle_gamma   90.00
#
_symmetry.space_group_name_H-M   'P 1'
#
loop_
_entity.id
_entity.type
_entity.pdbx_description
1 polymer ?
#
loop_
_entity_poly.entity_id
_entity_poly.type
_entity_poly.pdbx_seq_one_letter_code
_entity_poly.pdbx_strand_id
1 'polypeptide(L)'
;FTPKGDVVKLPIGSVPLDFAYRVHTDVGHHCVGAKVNGKIVPLDYTLQNGDIVDIITSKTGRPSLDWLNIVGSSESKSKIRNWFKRENKAENIENVLEA
;
A
#
# COMPACT_ATOMS: atom_id res chain seq x y z
N PHE A 1 2.50 7.08 -13.40
CA PHE A 1 3.66 6.43 -14.05
C PHE A 1 4.58 5.88 -12.98
N THR A 2 5.26 4.75 -13.23
CA THR A 2 6.41 4.34 -12.42
C THR A 2 7.61 5.23 -12.76
N PRO A 3 8.63 5.37 -11.89
CA PRO A 3 9.88 6.07 -12.24
C PRO A 3 10.59 5.52 -13.47
N LYS A 4 10.31 4.27 -13.86
CA LYS A 4 10.86 3.63 -15.07
C LYS A 4 10.07 3.96 -16.34
N GLY A 5 8.96 4.69 -16.23
CA GLY A 5 8.12 5.09 -17.35
C GLY A 5 6.91 4.18 -17.61
N ASP A 6 6.67 3.16 -16.78
CA ASP A 6 5.52 2.27 -16.98
C ASP A 6 4.21 2.97 -16.63
N VAL A 7 3.18 2.73 -17.46
CA VAL A 7 1.84 3.26 -17.23
C VAL A 7 1.05 2.29 -16.38
N VAL A 8 0.58 2.77 -15.22
CA VAL A 8 -0.30 2.02 -14.33
C VAL A 8 -1.68 2.66 -14.36
N LYS A 9 -2.69 1.89 -14.76
CA LYS A 9 -4.10 2.33 -14.72
C LYS A 9 -4.66 2.19 -13.32
N LEU A 10 -5.26 3.26 -12.82
CA LEU A 10 -5.90 3.33 -11.52
C LEU A 10 -7.30 3.96 -11.66
N PRO A 11 -8.25 3.58 -10.79
CA PRO A 11 -9.51 4.30 -10.65
C PRO A 11 -9.31 5.78 -10.28
N ILE A 12 -10.29 6.62 -10.63
CA ILE A 12 -10.34 8.01 -10.17
C ILE A 12 -10.43 8.01 -8.63
N GLY A 13 -9.69 8.93 -7.98
CA GLY A 13 -9.63 9.02 -6.53
C GLY A 13 -8.62 8.06 -5.87
N SER A 14 -7.80 7.35 -6.66
CA SER A 14 -6.71 6.55 -6.11
C SER A 14 -5.61 7.40 -5.51
N VAL A 15 -4.98 6.86 -4.46
CA VAL A 15 -3.90 7.49 -3.71
C VAL A 15 -2.56 6.76 -3.95
N PRO A 16 -1.39 7.29 -3.53
CA PRO A 16 -0.11 6.59 -3.69
C PRO A 16 -0.11 5.16 -3.14
N LEU A 17 -0.85 4.91 -2.06
CA LEU A 17 -0.95 3.56 -1.51
C LEU A 17 -1.70 2.60 -2.44
N ASP A 18 -2.72 3.05 -3.17
CA ASP A 18 -3.36 2.24 -4.21
C ASP A 18 -2.39 1.92 -5.35
N PHE A 19 -1.58 2.90 -5.75
CA PHE A 19 -0.52 2.69 -6.73
C PHE A 19 0.47 1.62 -6.27
N ALA A 20 0.91 1.65 -5.00
CA ALA A 20 1.78 0.65 -4.41
C ALA A 20 1.20 -0.77 -4.53
N TYR A 21 -0.06 -0.97 -4.10
CA TYR A 21 -0.75 -2.26 -4.20
C TYR A 21 -1.03 -2.71 -5.63
N ARG A 22 -1.11 -1.77 -6.58
CA ARG A 22 -1.30 -2.05 -7.99
C ARG A 22 -0.02 -2.50 -8.68
N VAL A 23 1.13 -1.98 -8.24
CA VAL A 23 2.46 -2.42 -8.66
C VAL A 23 2.74 -3.82 -8.12
N HIS A 24 2.66 -4.01 -6.79
CA HIS A 24 2.80 -5.32 -6.17
C HIS A 24 2.25 -5.30 -4.74
N THR A 25 1.68 -6.42 -4.30
CA THR A 25 1.16 -6.56 -2.93
C THR A 25 2.24 -6.29 -1.87
N ASP A 26 3.46 -6.82 -2.05
CA ASP A 26 4.56 -6.58 -1.11
C ASP A 26 5.05 -5.13 -1.09
N VAL A 27 4.99 -4.42 -2.22
CA VAL A 27 5.31 -2.98 -2.25
C VAL A 27 4.28 -2.20 -1.44
N GLY A 28 3.00 -2.57 -1.55
CA GLY A 28 1.93 -2.03 -0.71
C GLY A 28 2.12 -2.35 0.78
N HIS A 29 2.43 -3.60 1.14
CA HIS A 29 2.61 -4.01 2.54
C HIS A 29 3.78 -3.30 3.22
N HIS A 30 4.88 -3.10 2.49
CA HIS A 30 6.11 -2.51 3.01
C HIS A 30 6.17 -0.98 2.79
N CYS A 31 5.10 -0.36 2.30
CA CYS A 31 5.04 1.07 2.04
C CYS A 31 5.18 1.87 3.35
N VAL A 32 6.10 2.83 3.37
CA VAL A 32 6.30 3.76 4.50
C VAL A 32 6.16 5.23 4.09
N GLY A 33 6.07 5.50 2.79
CA GLY A 33 5.91 6.85 2.25
C GLY A 33 5.83 6.84 0.73
N ALA A 34 5.55 8.00 0.15
CA ALA A 34 5.51 8.17 -1.29
C ALA A 34 6.10 9.52 -1.71
N LYS A 35 6.64 9.57 -2.92
CA LYS A 35 6.93 10.81 -3.63
C LYS A 35 6.09 10.86 -4.90
N VAL A 36 5.57 12.04 -5.20
CA VAL A 36 4.91 12.34 -6.45
C VAL A 36 5.69 13.45 -7.13
N ASN A 37 6.11 13.21 -8.38
CA ASN A 37 6.93 14.14 -9.17
C ASN A 37 8.18 14.61 -8.40
N GLY A 38 8.84 13.67 -7.71
CA GLY A 38 10.06 13.91 -6.93
C GLY A 38 9.86 14.54 -5.54
N LYS A 39 8.64 14.93 -5.15
CA LYS A 39 8.35 15.56 -3.86
C LYS A 39 7.63 14.59 -2.92
N ILE A 40 8.00 14.58 -1.63
CA ILE A 40 7.30 13.78 -0.61
C ILE A 40 5.86 14.28 -0.49
N VAL A 41 4.90 13.36 -0.52
CA VAL A 41 3.47 13.65 -0.34
C VAL A 41 2.89 12.74 0.75
N PRO A 42 1.79 13.15 1.40
CA PRO A 42 1.08 12.26 2.30
C PRO A 42 0.45 11.09 1.52
N LEU A 43 0.24 9.96 2.21
CA LEU A 43 -0.25 8.71 1.58
C LEU A 43 -1.70 8.77 1.10
N ASP A 44 -2.47 9.76 1.55
CA ASP A 44 -3.86 10.06 1.16
C ASP A 44 -3.96 11.10 0.02
N TYR A 45 -2.82 11.57 -0.51
CA TYR A 45 -2.79 12.45 -1.68
C TYR A 45 -3.56 11.81 -2.84
N THR A 46 -4.51 12.52 -3.44
CA THR A 46 -5.23 12.01 -4.61
C THR A 46 -4.38 12.17 -5.87
N LEU A 47 -4.04 11.05 -6.52
CA LEU A 47 -3.22 11.05 -7.72
C LEU A 47 -3.93 11.70 -8.90
N GLN A 48 -3.16 12.42 -9.71
CA GLN A 48 -3.60 13.04 -10.94
C GLN A 48 -3.03 12.30 -12.16
N ASN A 49 -3.70 12.46 -13.30
CA ASN A 49 -3.19 11.90 -14.54
C ASN A 49 -1.86 12.57 -14.91
N GLY A 50 -0.85 11.78 -15.25
CA GLY A 50 0.49 12.29 -15.54
C GLY A 50 1.48 12.17 -14.37
N ASP A 51 1.01 11.94 -13.15
CA ASP A 51 1.90 11.86 -11.99
C ASP A 51 2.89 10.70 -12.07
N ILE A 52 4.16 10.99 -11.77
CA ILE A 52 5.21 10.01 -11.56
C ILE A 52 5.25 9.68 -10.07
N VAL A 53 5.04 8.42 -9.73
CA VAL A 53 4.87 7.97 -8.34
C VAL A 53 6.03 7.06 -7.95
N ASP A 54 6.79 7.49 -6.94
CA ASP A 54 7.84 6.70 -6.30
C ASP A 54 7.36 6.22 -4.93
N ILE A 55 7.27 4.92 -4.74
CA ILE A 55 6.91 4.34 -3.45
C ILE A 55 8.18 4.11 -2.63
N ILE A 56 8.16 4.57 -1.38
CA ILE A 56 9.23 4.35 -0.43
C ILE A 56 8.84 3.14 0.41
N THR A 57 9.65 2.09 0.38
CA THR A 57 9.42 0.85 1.13
C THR A 57 10.48 0.63 2.20
N SER A 58 10.11 -0.05 3.29
CA SER A 58 11.04 -0.53 4.33
C SER A 58 10.93 -2.04 4.51
N LYS A 59 12.03 -2.72 4.82
CA LYS A 59 12.03 -4.16 5.16
C LYS A 59 11.16 -4.48 6.38
N THR A 60 10.99 -3.53 7.30
CA THR A 60 10.15 -3.64 8.50
C THR A 60 8.81 -2.93 8.33
N GLY A 61 8.52 -2.43 7.13
CA GLY A 61 7.24 -1.79 6.83
C GLY A 61 6.11 -2.82 6.93
N ARG A 62 5.00 -2.40 7.56
CA ARG A 62 3.80 -3.22 7.72
C ARG A 62 2.56 -2.38 7.47
N PRO A 63 1.45 -2.97 6.99
CA PRO A 63 0.19 -2.27 6.88
C PRO A 63 -0.30 -1.65 8.18
N SER A 64 -0.94 -0.49 8.07
CA SER A 64 -1.75 0.11 9.15
C SER A 64 -3.24 -0.12 8.89
N LEU A 65 -4.03 -0.28 9.95
CA LEU A 65 -5.50 -0.36 9.84
C LEU A 65 -6.10 0.95 9.30
N ASP A 66 -5.49 2.09 9.62
CA ASP A 66 -5.93 3.41 9.14
C ASP A 66 -5.95 3.49 7.61
N TRP A 67 -5.11 2.68 6.95
CA TRP A 67 -5.06 2.65 5.50
C TRP A 67 -6.38 2.22 4.86
N LEU A 68 -7.22 1.44 5.57
CA LEU A 68 -8.55 1.05 5.08
C LEU A 68 -9.47 2.25 4.81
N ASN A 69 -9.20 3.38 5.48
CA ASN A 69 -9.93 4.63 5.34
C ASN A 69 -9.38 5.53 4.24
N ILE A 70 -8.09 5.41 3.88
CA ILE A 70 -7.44 6.27 2.88
C ILE A 70 -7.40 5.64 1.48
N VAL A 71 -7.30 4.30 1.38
CA VAL A 71 -7.24 3.66 0.07
C VAL A 71 -8.58 3.80 -0.66
N GLY A 72 -8.52 4.22 -1.93
CA GLY A 72 -9.70 4.36 -2.78
C GLY A 72 -10.11 3.03 -3.41
N SER A 73 -9.15 2.14 -3.71
CA SER A 73 -9.42 0.88 -4.42
C SER A 73 -9.94 -0.23 -3.51
N SER A 74 -10.99 -0.92 -3.96
CA SER A 74 -11.52 -2.12 -3.30
C SER A 74 -10.51 -3.26 -3.25
N GLU A 75 -9.63 -3.36 -4.26
CA GLU A 75 -8.56 -4.36 -4.31
C GLU A 75 -7.53 -4.11 -3.21
N SER A 76 -7.07 -2.87 -3.04
CA SER A 76 -6.15 -2.47 -1.96
C SER A 76 -6.76 -2.79 -0.60
N LYS A 77 -8.04 -2.43 -0.37
CA LYS A 77 -8.76 -2.75 0.87
C LYS A 77 -8.78 -4.27 1.14
N SER A 78 -9.01 -5.08 0.11
CA SER A 78 -9.02 -6.54 0.22
C SER A 78 -7.65 -7.09 0.62
N LYS A 79 -6.57 -6.63 -0.03
CA LYS A 79 -5.19 -7.04 0.27
C LYS A 79 -4.79 -6.70 1.70
N ILE A 80 -5.08 -5.47 2.15
CA ILE A 80 -4.81 -5.03 3.54
C ILE A 80 -5.57 -5.91 4.54
N ARG A 81 -6.87 -6.14 4.33
CA ARG A 81 -7.67 -7.00 5.24
C ARG A 81 -7.13 -8.43 5.29
N ASN A 82 -6.72 -8.97 4.14
CA ASN A 82 -6.17 -10.33 4.06
C ASN A 82 -4.83 -10.42 4.77
N TRP A 83 -4.00 -9.37 4.73
CA TRP A 83 -2.77 -9.31 5.51
C TRP A 83 -3.05 -9.45 7.01
N PHE A 84 -3.93 -8.61 7.58
CA PHE A 84 -4.29 -8.68 9.01
C PHE A 84 -4.94 -10.01 9.40
N LYS A 85 -5.77 -10.62 8.54
CA LYS A 85 -6.32 -11.96 8.80
C LYS A 85 -5.23 -13.03 8.92
N ARG A 86 -4.17 -12.93 8.12
CA ARG A 86 -3.04 -13.87 8.16
C ARG A 86 -2.17 -13.61 9.38
N GLU A 87 -1.90 -12.35 9.71
CA GLU A 87 -1.13 -11.94 10.88
C GLU A 87 -1.78 -12.45 12.17
N ASN A 88 -3.07 -12.15 12.38
CA ASN A 88 -3.80 -12.62 13.56
C ASN A 88 -3.84 -14.15 13.67
N LYS A 89 -3.89 -14.86 12.53
CA LYS A 89 -3.84 -16.32 12.53
C LYS A 89 -2.45 -16.83 12.92
N ALA A 90 -1.39 -16.17 12.46
CA ALA A 90 -0.01 -16.52 12.81
C ALA A 90 0.23 -16.29 14.32
N GLU A 91 -0.15 -15.12 14.84
CA GLU A 91 -0.05 -14.80 16.28
C GLU A 91 -0.84 -15.81 17.13
N ASN A 92 -2.06 -16.17 16.72
CA ASN A 92 -2.87 -17.14 17.45
C ASN A 92 -2.25 -18.55 17.48
N ILE A 93 -1.55 -18.96 16.42
CA ILE A 93 -0.87 -20.27 16.38
C ILE A 93 0.37 -20.25 17.28
N GLU A 94 1.15 -19.18 17.23
CA GLU A 94 2.35 -19.00 18.07
C GLU A 94 1.99 -19.07 19.56
N ASN A 95 0.96 -18.32 19.98
CA ASN A 95 0.48 -18.33 21.36
C ASN A 95 0.01 -19.71 21.85
N VAL A 96 -0.49 -20.58 20.98
CA VAL A 96 -0.92 -21.95 21.34
C VAL A 96 0.28 -22.90 21.47
N LEU A 97 1.35 -22.68 20.71
CA LEU A 97 2.55 -23.50 20.77
C LEU A 97 3.45 -23.18 21.98
N GLU A 98 3.36 -21.95 22.51
CA GLU A 98 4.07 -21.52 23.71
C GLU A 98 3.36 -21.85 25.04
N ALA A 99 2.10 -22.33 24.98
CA ALA A 99 1.27 -22.70 26.14
C ALA A 99 1.33 -24.21 26.44
#